data_AF-A0A7C3S2Z8-F1
#
_entry.id   AF-A0A7C3S2Z8-F1
#
_cell.length_a   1.000
_cell.length_b   1.000
_cell.length_c   1.000
_cell.angle_alpha   90.00
_cell.angle_beta   90.00
_cell.angle_gamma   90.00
#
_symmetry.space_group_name_H-M   'P 1'
#
loop_
_entity.id
_entity.type
_entity.pdbx_description
1 polymer ?
#
loop_
_entity_poly.entity_id
_entity_poly.type
_entity_poly.pdbx_seq_one_letter_code
_entity_poly.pdbx_strand_id
1 'polypeptide(L)' 'MKVYVLDASVATGFLLVEDLSEKAELIWGGFLRGKQDLLSPELLVYEVGKTLWKSIKKGFIGF' A
#
# COMPACT_ATOMS: atom_id res chain seq x y z
N MET A 1 -21.08 -4.40 0.03
CA MET A 1 -19.75 -3.77 0.05
C MET A 1 -18.86 -4.50 -0.95
N LYS A 2 -18.01 -3.81 -1.72
CA LYS A 2 -16.98 -4.50 -2.51
C LYS A 2 -15.74 -4.71 -1.64
N VAL A 3 -15.18 -5.91 -1.70
CA VAL A 3 -13.97 -6.30 -0.99
C VAL A 3 -12.81 -6.34 -1.99
N TYR A 4 -11.70 -5.71 -1.63
CA TYR A 4 -10.46 -5.76 -2.40
C TYR A 4 -9.37 -6.42 -1.56
N VAL A 5 -8.56 -7.27 -2.17
CA VAL A 5 -7.36 -7.83 -1.54
C VAL A 5 -6.17 -6.96 -1.91
N LEU A 6 -5.43 -6.49 -0.91
CA LEU A 6 -4.22 -5.72 -1.12
C LEU A 6 -3.04 -6.62 -1.43
N ASP A 7 -2.33 -6.22 -2.48
CA ASP A 7 -0.97 -6.64 -2.73
C ASP A 7 0.02 -5.71 -2.02
N ALA A 8 1.20 -6.22 -1.68
CA ALA A 8 2.24 -5.45 -1.00
C ALA A 8 2.76 -4.26 -1.82
N SER A 9 2.77 -4.36 -3.16
CA SER A 9 3.18 -3.24 -4.03
C SER A 9 2.24 -2.04 -3.88
N VAL A 10 0.92 -2.28 -3.85
CA VAL A 10 -0.10 -1.24 -3.66
C VAL A 10 0.01 -0.64 -2.26
N ALA A 11 0.15 -1.49 -1.23
CA ALA A 11 0.32 -1.03 0.15
C ALA A 11 1.59 -0.18 0.34
N THR A 12 2.67 -0.53 -0.36
CA THR A 12 3.93 0.22 -0.32
C THR A 12 3.76 1.62 -0.91
N GLY A 13 3.00 1.75 -2.01
CA GLY A 13 2.71 3.06 -2.62
C GLY A 13 2.02 4.03 -1.66
N PHE A 14 1.20 3.52 -0.72
CA PHE A 14 0.57 4.34 0.32
C PHE A 14 1.57 4.95 1.32
N LEU A 15 2.76 4.35 1.45
CA LEU A 15 3.77 4.75 2.43
C LEU A 15 4.93 5.53 1.80
N LEU A 16 5.25 5.26 0.53
CA LEU A 16 6.42 5.84 -0.15
C LEU A 16 6.17 7.21 -0.81
N VAL A 17 4.97 7.79 -0.69
CA VAL A 17 4.58 9.00 -1.43
C VAL A 17 4.85 8.81 -2.93
N GLU A 18 4.58 7.61 -3.44
CA GLU A 18 4.63 7.30 -4.86
C GLU A 18 3.28 7.64 -5.50
N ASP A 19 3.30 8.03 -6.78
CA ASP A 19 2.08 8.24 -7.54
C ASP A 19 1.29 6.92 -7.62
N LEU A 20 0.09 6.93 -7.05
CA LEU A 20 -0.84 5.81 -7.15
C LEU A 20 -1.57 5.91 -8.49
N SER A 21 -1.93 4.76 -9.06
CA SER A 21 -2.90 4.76 -10.16
C SER A 21 -4.23 5.35 -9.71
N GLU A 22 -4.97 6.02 -10.60
CA GLU A 22 -6.31 6.58 -10.31
C GLU A 22 -7.25 5.56 -9.64
N LYS A 23 -7.15 4.30 -10.07
CA LYS A 23 -7.92 3.19 -9.49
C LYS A 23 -7.53 2.89 -8.04
N ALA A 24 -6.24 2.89 -7.73
CA ALA A 24 -5.74 2.66 -6.37
C ALA A 24 -6.14 3.81 -5.45
N GLU A 25 -6.08 5.06 -5.91
CA GLU A 25 -6.55 6.23 -5.16
C GLU A 25 -8.06 6.16 -4.87
N LEU A 26 -8.86 5.79 -5.88
CA LEU A 26 -10.31 5.67 -5.73
C LEU A 26 -10.68 4.55 -4.74
N ILE A 27 -9.93 3.44 -4.75
CA ILE A 27 -10.11 2.34 -3.80
C ILE A 27 -9.74 2.79 -2.40
N TRP A 28 -8.56 3.38 -2.24
CA TRP A 28 -8.06 3.89 -0.98
C TRP A 28 -9.01 4.92 -0.35
N GLY A 29 -9.43 5.93 -1.12
CA GLY A 29 -10.41 6.90 -0.65
C GLY A 29 -11.78 6.26 -0.35
N GLY A 30 -12.16 5.21 -1.08
CA GLY A 30 -13.36 4.43 -0.81
C GLY A 30 -13.29 3.71 0.54
N PHE A 31 -12.17 3.08 0.86
CA PHE A 31 -11.89 2.45 2.14
C PHE A 31 -11.92 3.46 3.29
N LEU A 32 -11.22 4.59 3.15
CA LEU A 32 -11.21 5.66 4.17
C LEU A 32 -12.61 6.23 4.46
N ARG A 33 -13.53 6.16 3.49
CA ARG A 33 -14.93 6.57 3.63
C ARG A 33 -15.88 5.43 4.04
N GLY A 34 -15.36 4.25 4.35
CA GLY A 34 -16.16 3.07 4.72
C GLY A 34 -17.04 2.52 3.59
N LYS A 35 -16.72 2.83 2.32
CA LYS A 35 -17.49 2.36 1.15
C LYS A 35 -16.96 1.03 0.59
N GLN A 36 -15.77 0.63 1.00
CA GLN A 36 -15.04 -0.54 0.50
C GLN A 36 -14.30 -1.20 1.65
N ASP A 37 -14.18 -2.52 1.59
CA ASP A 37 -13.37 -3.29 2.53
C ASP A 37 -12.04 -3.66 1.88
N LEU A 38 -10.97 -3.57 2.67
CA LEU A 38 -9.63 -3.99 2.28
C LEU A 38 -9.21 -5.17 3.14
N LEU A 39 -8.78 -6.25 2.51
CA LEU A 39 -8.22 -7.43 3.18
C LEU A 39 -6.79 -7.66 2.69
N SER A 40 -5.99 -8.34 3.50
CA SER A 40 -4.67 -8.81 3.08
C SER A 40 -4.29 -10.07 3.85
N PRO A 41 -3.39 -10.90 3.29
CA PRO A 41 -2.69 -11.91 4.08
C PRO A 41 -1.84 -11.26 5.19
N GLU A 42 -1.55 -12.00 6.26
CA GLU A 42 -0.64 -11.56 7.33
C GLU A 42 0.77 -11.26 6.80
N LEU A 43 1.14 -11.88 5.67
CA LEU A 43 2.44 -11.71 5.03
C LEU A 43 2.67 -10.28 4.52
N LEU A 44 1.61 -9.49 4.29
CA LEU A 44 1.67 -8.14 3.72
C LEU A 44 2.67 -7.25 4.48
N VAL A 45 2.64 -7.30 5.82
CA VAL A 45 3.50 -6.47 6.68
C VAL A 45 4.98 -6.76 6.43
N TYR A 46 5.34 -8.04 6.24
CA TYR A 46 6.71 -8.45 5.99
C TYR A 46 7.21 -8.05 4.60
N GLU A 47 6.34 -8.11 3.59
CA GLU A 47 6.68 -7.73 2.22
C GLU A 47 6.84 -6.22 2.08
N VAL A 48 5.90 -5.44 2.64
CA VAL A 48 5.99 -3.98 2.72
C VAL A 48 7.25 -3.58 3.50
N GLY A 49 7.48 -4.17 4.68
CA GLY A 49 8.67 -3.90 5.49
C GLY A 49 9.98 -4.20 4.76
N LYS A 50 10.05 -5.33 4.02
CA LYS A 50 11.21 -5.69 3.20
C LYS A 50 11.44 -4.66 2.08
N THR A 51 10.38 -4.19 1.44
CA THR A 51 10.47 -3.19 0.38
C THR A 51 10.95 -1.86 0.92
N LEU A 52 10.38 -1.37 2.02
CA LEU A 52 10.83 -0.14 2.71
C LEU A 52 12.30 -0.25 3.11
N TRP A 53 12.70 -1.36 3.74
CA TRP A 53 14.09 -1.58 4.15
C TRP A 53 15.07 -1.54 2.97
N LYS A 54 14.71 -2.16 1.84
CA LYS A 54 15.52 -2.09 0.61
C LYS A 54 15.60 -0.67 0.07
N SER A 55 14.50 0.09 0.07
CA SER A 55 14.47 1.48 -0.40
C SER A 55 15.36 2.39 0.45
N ILE A 56 15.34 2.23 1.78
CA ILE A 56 16.25 2.93 2.70
C ILE A 56 17.70 2.56 2.39
N LYS A 57 18.01 1.26 2.25
CA LYS A 57 19.37 0.79 1.94
C LYS A 57 19.91 1.31 0.62
N LYS A 58 19.04 1.59 -0.35
CA LYS A 58 19.38 2.17 -1.65
C LYS A 58 19.43 3.71 -1.63
N GLY A 59 19.08 4.35 -0.51
CA GLY A 59 19.04 5.80 -0.39
C GLY A 59 17.84 6.46 -1.08
N PHE A 60 16.79 5.69 -1.42
CA PHE A 60 15.55 6.23 -1.99
C PHE A 60 14.66 6.91 -0.94
N ILE A 61 14.87 6.58 0.34
CA ILE A 61 14.20 7.21 1.48
C ILE A 61 15.30 7.68 2.44
N GLY A 62 15.30 8.97 2.76
CA GLY A 62 16.17 9.58 3.77
C GLY A 62 15.41 9.91 5.06
N PHE A 63 16.15 10.11 6.15
CA PHE A 63 15.65 10.57 7.45
C PHE A 63 16.26 11.93 7.80
#